data_AF-G4HBV3-F1
#
_entry.id   AF-G4HBV3-F1
#
_cell.length_a   1.000
_cell.length_b   1.000
_cell.length_c   1.000
_cell.angle_alpha   90.00
_cell.angle_beta   90.00
_cell.angle_gamma   90.00
#
_symmetry.space_group_name_H-M   'P 1'
#
loop_
_entity.id
_entity.type
_entity.pdbx_description
1 polymer ?
#
loop_
_entity_poly.entity_id
_entity_poly.type
_entity_poly.pdbx_seq_one_letter_code
_entity_poly.pdbx_strand_id
1 'polypeptide(L)'
;MLFLETDWTIGMQLNEYLRTGKGDPQALLAATWGPLQTEEVLDALCWMRSYNIQNPGDTIRVFGEYLGAGHVQVSDEVANYVRINAPERLDEIETRYSFLRISGEIDKHFAWYSCQRNKQRFIDHARLAYQLIAKLPRNDGHELALQYARFILGFYEYEGFESLDLDHRMANNMIWWHENTGDKVVYWGGIAHTAKDSLLTTGRSAGSYLHEHFGSGYTSLGLTFHHGLGADYIPEPSAEFAEAFLGEVDLNAYLLNLNATQPDAVRACLNAPTKIRVIGPYYDLEKVRR
;
A
#
# COMPACT_ATOMS: atom_id res chain seq x y z
N MET A 1 -0.57 -6.96 8.72
CA MET A 1 0.18 -5.99 7.90
C MET A 1 -0.68 -4.79 7.56
N LEU A 2 -0.07 -3.62 7.35
CA LEU A 2 -0.70 -2.40 6.88
C LEU A 2 -0.10 -2.01 5.52
N PHE A 3 -0.94 -1.91 4.50
CA PHE A 3 -0.62 -1.23 3.25
C PHE A 3 -1.04 0.23 3.38
N LEU A 4 -0.08 1.13 3.16
CA LEU A 4 -0.27 2.58 3.22
C LEU A 4 0.01 3.17 1.83
N GLU A 5 -0.83 4.11 1.36
CA GLU A 5 -0.66 4.83 0.07
C GLU A 5 0.52 5.81 0.14
N THR A 6 1.73 5.25 0.20
CA THR A 6 2.99 5.95 0.19
C THR A 6 4.00 5.15 -0.60
N ASP A 7 5.01 5.83 -1.15
CA ASP A 7 6.15 5.19 -1.80
C ASP A 7 6.70 4.02 -0.96
N TRP A 8 6.96 2.92 -1.64
CA TRP A 8 7.43 1.68 -1.04
C TRP A 8 8.66 1.86 -0.15
N THR A 9 9.66 2.66 -0.56
CA THR A 9 10.89 2.87 0.21
C THR A 9 10.60 3.58 1.52
N ILE A 10 9.69 4.55 1.51
CA ILE A 10 9.22 5.21 2.73
C ILE A 10 8.45 4.21 3.60
N GLY A 11 7.58 3.39 3.01
CA GLY A 11 6.89 2.30 3.71
C GLY A 11 7.85 1.34 4.42
N MET A 12 8.99 1.04 3.80
CA MET A 12 10.03 0.20 4.40
C MET A 12 10.79 0.89 5.54
N GLN A 13 11.10 2.18 5.40
CA GLN A 13 11.72 2.96 6.48
C GLN A 13 10.77 3.09 7.68
N LEU A 14 9.47 3.29 7.43
CA LEU A 14 8.43 3.24 8.46
C LEU A 14 8.40 1.88 9.15
N ASN A 15 8.48 0.78 8.39
CA ASN A 15 8.55 -0.57 8.95
C ASN A 15 9.81 -0.79 9.81
N GLU A 16 10.97 -0.24 9.42
CA GLU A 16 12.19 -0.27 10.23
C GLU A 16 12.02 0.50 11.54
N TYR A 17 11.41 1.69 11.49
CA TYR A 17 11.06 2.47 12.67
C TYR A 17 10.12 1.69 13.61
N LEU A 18 9.06 1.07 13.08
CA LEU A 18 8.14 0.24 13.86
C LEU A 18 8.85 -0.91 14.57
N ARG A 19 9.81 -1.56 13.91
CA ARG A 19 10.55 -2.70 14.45
C ARG A 19 11.64 -2.30 15.45
N THR A 20 12.41 -1.27 15.13
CA THR A 20 13.67 -0.95 15.84
C THR A 20 13.64 0.37 16.57
N GLY A 21 12.86 1.34 16.09
CA GLY A 21 12.86 2.72 16.56
C GLY A 21 13.94 3.58 15.93
N LYS A 22 14.66 3.03 14.96
CA LYS A 22 15.61 3.78 14.15
C LYS A 22 14.84 4.69 13.19
N GLY A 23 15.30 5.94 13.09
CA GLY A 23 14.66 6.98 12.30
C GLY A 23 13.78 7.90 13.16
N ASP A 24 13.63 9.14 12.70
CA ASP A 24 12.69 10.10 13.27
C ASP A 24 11.33 9.94 12.58
N PRO A 25 10.25 9.55 13.29
CA PRO A 25 8.95 9.33 12.68
C PRO A 25 8.36 10.60 12.05
N GLN A 26 8.70 11.80 12.55
CA GLN A 26 8.26 13.05 11.94
C GLN A 26 8.91 13.28 10.58
N ALA A 27 10.24 13.06 10.49
CA ALA A 27 10.96 13.16 9.23
C ALA A 27 10.53 12.11 8.21
N LEU A 28 10.28 10.87 8.66
CA LEU A 28 9.76 9.81 7.79
C LEU A 28 8.35 10.14 7.28
N LEU A 29 7.49 10.66 8.14
CA LEU A 29 6.15 11.09 7.74
C LEU A 29 6.21 12.27 6.77
N ALA A 30 7.08 13.26 7.00
CA ALA A 30 7.26 14.39 6.08
C ALA A 30 7.73 13.97 4.67
N ALA A 31 8.28 12.77 4.53
CA ALA A 31 8.69 12.19 3.25
C ALA A 31 7.58 11.36 2.56
N THR A 32 6.44 11.11 3.21
CA THR A 32 5.30 10.42 2.59
C THR A 32 4.52 11.37 1.67
N TRP A 33 3.52 10.82 0.98
CA TRP A 33 2.52 11.63 0.27
C TRP A 33 1.84 12.64 1.22
N GLY A 34 1.69 13.88 0.75
CA GLY A 34 1.25 15.03 1.56
C GLY A 34 -0.01 14.82 2.42
N PRO A 35 -1.08 14.19 1.91
CA PRO A 35 -2.29 13.89 2.69
C PRO A 35 -2.09 12.98 3.89
N LEU A 36 -1.00 12.22 3.94
CA LEU A 36 -0.65 11.41 5.11
C LEU A 36 0.09 12.22 6.18
N GLN A 37 0.55 13.44 5.88
CA GLN A 37 1.39 14.25 6.76
C GLN A 37 0.59 14.96 7.86
N THR A 38 -0.08 14.19 8.72
CA THR A 38 -0.92 14.70 9.81
C THR A 38 -0.48 14.17 11.18
N GLU A 39 -0.90 14.87 12.24
CA GLU A 39 -0.64 14.45 13.63
C GLU A 39 -1.29 13.09 13.93
N GLU A 40 -2.47 12.81 13.38
CA GLU A 40 -3.18 11.55 13.59
C GLU A 40 -2.45 10.35 12.97
N VAL A 41 -1.85 10.53 11.78
CA VAL A 41 -1.04 9.47 11.15
C VAL A 41 0.27 9.27 11.94
N LEU A 42 0.90 10.34 12.42
CA LEU A 42 2.07 10.25 13.29
C LEU A 42 1.76 9.48 14.58
N ASP A 43 0.63 9.80 15.22
CA ASP A 43 0.15 9.12 16.43
C ASP A 43 -0.13 7.64 16.17
N ALA A 44 -0.75 7.31 15.04
CA ALA A 44 -0.96 5.92 14.62
C ALA A 44 0.37 5.16 14.46
N LEU A 45 1.38 5.76 13.83
CA LEU A 45 2.72 5.16 13.69
C LEU A 45 3.40 4.95 15.05
N CYS A 46 3.31 5.93 15.95
CA CYS A 46 3.84 5.83 17.31
C CYS A 46 3.13 4.74 18.13
N TRP A 47 1.81 4.63 17.96
CA TRP A 47 1.01 3.56 18.56
C TRP A 47 1.38 2.18 18.02
N MET A 48 1.52 2.01 16.69
CA MET A 48 1.93 0.74 16.08
C MET A 48 3.30 0.28 16.61
N ARG A 49 4.24 1.22 16.78
CA ARG A 49 5.52 0.91 17.41
C ARG A 49 5.35 0.45 18.87
N SER A 50 4.55 1.18 19.64
CA SER A 50 4.26 0.82 21.04
C SER A 50 3.61 -0.56 21.16
N TYR A 51 2.72 -0.89 20.22
CA TYR A 51 2.10 -2.21 20.09
C TYR A 51 3.14 -3.29 19.79
N ASN A 52 4.07 -3.06 18.86
CA ASN A 52 5.12 -4.03 18.51
C ASN A 52 6.06 -4.35 19.67
N ILE A 53 6.39 -3.36 20.49
CA ILE A 53 7.20 -3.56 21.70
C ILE A 53 6.48 -4.48 22.70
N GLN A 54 5.16 -4.32 22.83
CA GLN A 54 4.33 -5.11 23.74
C GLN A 54 3.99 -6.50 23.19
N ASN A 55 4.05 -6.68 21.86
CA ASN A 55 3.62 -7.90 21.17
C ASN A 55 4.70 -8.45 20.22
N PRO A 56 5.87 -8.88 20.72
CA PRO A 56 6.99 -9.31 19.88
C PRO A 56 6.68 -10.55 19.01
N GLY A 57 5.67 -11.35 19.38
CA GLY A 57 5.24 -12.53 18.62
C GLY A 57 4.20 -12.25 17.53
N ASP A 58 3.58 -11.06 17.53
CA ASP A 58 2.54 -10.66 16.58
C ASP A 58 2.65 -9.16 16.29
N THR A 59 3.59 -8.83 15.41
CA THR A 59 3.98 -7.44 15.14
C THR A 59 3.28 -6.88 13.91
N ILE A 60 2.91 -5.60 13.98
CA ILE A 60 2.45 -4.80 12.85
C ILE A 60 3.64 -4.47 11.96
N ARG A 61 3.48 -4.74 10.66
CA ARG A 61 4.41 -4.35 9.60
C ARG A 61 3.71 -3.41 8.63
N VAL A 62 4.44 -2.42 8.15
CA VAL A 62 3.96 -1.43 7.17
C VAL A 62 4.66 -1.67 5.84
N PHE A 63 3.95 -1.46 4.73
CA PHE A 63 4.54 -1.43 3.40
C PHE A 63 3.76 -0.45 2.51
N GLY A 64 4.46 0.09 1.51
CA GLY A 64 3.93 1.08 0.59
C GLY A 64 3.56 0.53 -0.78
N GLU A 65 3.06 1.42 -1.62
CA GLU A 65 2.75 1.18 -3.02
C GLU A 65 4.01 1.22 -3.90
N TYR A 66 3.91 0.63 -5.09
CA TYR A 66 4.93 0.77 -6.14
C TYR A 66 4.80 2.13 -6.85
N LEU A 67 4.90 3.21 -6.07
CA LEU A 67 5.27 4.53 -6.58
C LEU A 67 6.77 4.69 -6.40
N GLY A 68 7.32 5.62 -7.17
CA GLY A 68 8.73 5.62 -7.43
C GLY A 68 9.55 6.69 -6.75
N ALA A 69 10.62 6.32 -6.04
CA ALA A 69 12.02 6.71 -6.26
C ALA A 69 12.92 6.23 -5.10
N GLY A 70 13.49 5.03 -5.17
CA GLY A 70 14.52 4.69 -4.18
C GLY A 70 15.17 3.30 -4.21
N HIS A 71 15.01 2.53 -5.28
CA HIS A 71 15.56 1.17 -5.31
C HIS A 71 17.09 1.08 -5.24
N VAL A 72 17.81 2.19 -5.47
CA VAL A 72 19.28 2.21 -5.35
C VAL A 72 19.71 1.87 -3.92
N GLN A 73 18.94 2.26 -2.91
CA GLN A 73 19.31 1.98 -1.51
C GLN A 73 18.95 0.55 -1.09
N VAL A 74 17.93 -0.08 -1.67
CA VAL A 74 17.44 -1.37 -1.15
C VAL A 74 18.31 -2.56 -1.56
N SER A 75 18.87 -2.56 -2.76
CA SER A 75 19.91 -3.54 -3.12
C SER A 75 21.15 -3.40 -2.23
N ASP A 76 21.49 -2.16 -1.87
CA ASP A 76 22.64 -1.86 -1.02
C ASP A 76 22.39 -2.30 0.42
N GLU A 77 21.16 -2.17 0.94
CA GLU A 77 20.76 -2.68 2.26
C GLU A 77 20.84 -4.21 2.32
N VAL A 78 20.40 -4.92 1.27
CA VAL A 78 20.56 -6.37 1.21
C VAL A 78 22.04 -6.76 1.12
N ALA A 79 22.82 -6.09 0.28
CA ALA A 79 24.26 -6.32 0.20
C ALA A 79 24.95 -6.02 1.55
N ASN A 80 24.49 -5.00 2.28
CA ASN A 80 24.97 -4.66 3.61
C ASN A 80 24.68 -5.74 4.64
N TYR A 81 23.46 -6.28 4.63
CA TYR A 81 23.10 -7.43 5.47
C TYR A 81 24.02 -8.63 5.17
N VAL A 82 24.24 -8.96 3.90
CA VAL A 82 25.13 -10.07 3.49
C VAL A 82 26.56 -9.80 3.95
N ARG A 83 27.09 -8.59 3.78
CA ARG A 83 28.44 -8.23 4.22
C ARG A 83 28.67 -8.47 5.71
N ILE A 84 27.65 -8.21 6.54
CA ILE A 84 27.75 -8.37 7.99
C ILE A 84 27.56 -9.84 8.41
N ASN A 85 26.60 -10.54 7.80
CA ASN A 85 26.14 -11.85 8.30
C ASN A 85 26.64 -13.07 7.50
N ALA A 86 27.06 -12.86 6.25
CA ALA A 86 27.53 -13.90 5.34
C ALA A 86 28.52 -13.31 4.30
N PRO A 87 29.65 -12.73 4.75
CA PRO A 87 30.59 -12.03 3.87
C PRO A 87 31.14 -12.91 2.75
N GLU A 88 31.21 -14.23 2.95
CA GLU A 88 31.59 -15.21 1.93
C GLU A 88 30.61 -15.29 0.74
N ARG A 89 29.40 -14.75 0.89
CA ARG A 89 28.37 -14.68 -0.16
C ARG A 89 28.24 -13.29 -0.78
N LEU A 90 29.06 -12.33 -0.34
CA LEU A 90 28.97 -10.93 -0.80
C LEU A 90 29.22 -10.82 -2.30
N ASP A 91 30.28 -11.44 -2.81
CA ASP A 91 30.61 -11.40 -4.25
C ASP A 91 29.48 -11.99 -5.10
N GLU A 92 28.81 -13.03 -4.59
CA GLU A 92 27.69 -13.64 -5.29
C GLU A 92 26.48 -12.70 -5.37
N ILE A 93 26.09 -12.07 -4.25
CA ILE A 93 24.95 -11.15 -4.24
C ILE A 93 25.23 -9.88 -5.05
N GLU A 94 26.43 -9.31 -4.95
CA GLU A 94 26.84 -8.13 -5.72
C GLU A 94 26.87 -8.44 -7.22
N THR A 95 27.33 -9.64 -7.60
CA THR A 95 27.27 -10.10 -8.98
C THR A 95 25.82 -10.16 -9.47
N ARG A 96 24.88 -10.71 -8.68
CA ARG A 96 23.46 -10.73 -9.07
C ARG A 96 22.90 -9.31 -9.22
N TYR A 97 23.14 -8.45 -8.24
CA TYR A 97 22.64 -7.07 -8.26
C TYR A 97 23.29 -6.17 -9.31
N SER A 98 24.50 -6.48 -9.79
CA SER A 98 25.08 -5.77 -10.93
C SER A 98 24.21 -5.85 -12.18
N PHE A 99 23.45 -6.94 -12.37
CA PHE A 99 22.48 -7.09 -13.47
C PHE A 99 21.14 -6.41 -13.20
N LEU A 100 20.82 -6.14 -11.93
CA LEU A 100 19.55 -5.55 -11.49
C LEU A 100 19.68 -4.07 -11.12
N ARG A 101 20.86 -3.47 -11.29
CA ARG A 101 21.12 -2.11 -10.82
C ARG A 101 20.14 -1.14 -11.45
N ILE A 102 19.33 -0.54 -10.60
CA ILE A 102 18.38 0.50 -10.94
C ILE A 102 19.19 1.79 -11.12
N SER A 103 19.36 2.24 -12.35
CA SER A 103 20.11 3.47 -12.62
C SER A 103 19.17 4.69 -12.57
N GLY A 104 19.28 5.50 -11.52
CA GLY A 104 18.57 6.77 -11.40
C GLY A 104 17.12 6.64 -10.92
N GLU A 105 16.26 7.56 -11.37
CA GLU A 105 14.83 7.56 -11.05
C GLU A 105 14.17 6.27 -11.55
N ILE A 106 13.30 5.71 -10.73
CA ILE A 106 12.64 4.43 -11.01
C ILE A 106 11.67 4.51 -12.19
N ASP A 107 11.03 5.65 -12.47
CA ASP A 107 10.23 5.79 -13.69
C ASP A 107 11.09 5.59 -14.95
N LYS A 108 12.35 6.05 -14.91
CA LYS A 108 13.32 5.82 -15.99
C LYS A 108 13.76 4.37 -16.04
N HIS A 109 14.03 3.75 -14.90
CA HIS A 109 14.39 2.32 -14.84
C HIS A 109 13.24 1.42 -15.29
N PHE A 110 12.02 1.77 -14.91
CA PHE A 110 10.80 1.11 -15.34
C PHE A 110 10.64 1.21 -16.85
N ALA A 111 10.67 2.43 -17.41
CA ALA A 111 10.61 2.64 -18.86
C ALA A 111 11.74 1.91 -19.63
N TRP A 112 12.92 1.82 -19.04
CA TRP A 112 14.02 1.04 -19.60
C TRP A 112 13.77 -0.48 -19.53
N TYR A 113 13.36 -1.01 -18.38
CA TYR A 113 13.06 -2.43 -18.16
C TYR A 113 11.94 -2.90 -19.08
N SER A 114 10.98 -2.00 -19.32
CA SER A 114 9.87 -2.17 -20.24
C SER A 114 10.29 -2.51 -21.66
N CYS A 115 11.34 -1.83 -22.14
CA CYS A 115 11.88 -2.01 -23.47
C CYS A 115 12.76 -3.27 -23.61
N GLN A 116 13.00 -4.04 -22.54
CA GLN A 116 13.90 -5.19 -22.59
C GLN A 116 13.26 -6.39 -23.29
N ARG A 117 13.96 -6.95 -24.29
CA ARG A 117 13.51 -8.13 -25.03
C ARG A 117 13.69 -9.44 -24.27
N ASN A 118 14.66 -9.52 -23.36
CA ASN A 118 14.94 -10.69 -22.55
C ASN A 118 14.76 -10.35 -21.07
N LYS A 119 13.50 -10.26 -20.64
CA LYS A 119 13.13 -10.00 -19.23
C LYS A 119 13.52 -11.17 -18.31
N GLN A 120 13.47 -12.42 -18.83
CA GLN A 120 13.80 -13.64 -18.09
C GLN A 120 15.17 -13.60 -17.41
N ARG A 121 16.19 -13.04 -18.08
CA ARG A 121 17.53 -12.90 -17.48
C ARG A 121 17.49 -12.10 -16.18
N PHE A 122 16.75 -11.00 -16.12
CA PHE A 122 16.66 -10.16 -14.93
C PHE A 122 15.88 -10.88 -13.82
N ILE A 123 14.78 -11.54 -14.20
CA ILE A 123 13.99 -12.39 -13.30
C ILE A 123 14.88 -13.46 -12.65
N ASP A 124 15.72 -14.15 -13.44
CA ASP A 124 16.59 -15.20 -12.93
C ASP A 124 17.62 -14.65 -11.93
N HIS A 125 18.23 -13.48 -12.23
CA HIS A 125 19.16 -12.83 -11.30
C HIS A 125 18.46 -12.39 -10.01
N ALA A 126 17.26 -11.82 -10.09
CA ALA A 126 16.47 -11.43 -8.93
C ALA A 126 16.06 -12.65 -8.09
N ARG A 127 15.68 -13.75 -8.75
CA ARG A 127 15.27 -14.99 -8.10
C ARG A 127 16.42 -15.65 -7.38
N LEU A 128 17.59 -15.71 -8.02
CA LEU A 128 18.81 -16.23 -7.40
C LEU A 128 19.24 -15.37 -6.20
N ALA A 129 19.14 -14.04 -6.30
CA ALA A 129 19.40 -13.15 -5.17
C ALA A 129 18.45 -13.44 -4.00
N TYR A 130 17.14 -13.50 -4.25
CA TYR A 130 16.15 -13.86 -3.24
C TYR A 130 16.44 -15.22 -2.59
N GLN A 131 16.69 -16.26 -3.39
CA GLN A 131 17.00 -17.61 -2.90
C GLN A 131 18.29 -17.66 -2.07
N LEU A 132 19.29 -16.85 -2.42
CA LEU A 132 20.52 -16.71 -1.65
C LEU A 132 20.19 -16.18 -0.26
N ILE A 133 19.48 -15.05 -0.17
CA ILE A 133 19.10 -14.44 1.11
C ILE A 133 18.23 -15.38 1.94
N ALA A 134 17.25 -16.05 1.32
CA ALA A 134 16.35 -16.98 2.00
C ALA A 134 17.07 -18.14 2.71
N LYS A 135 18.27 -18.52 2.23
CA LYS A 135 19.09 -19.61 2.80
C LYS A 135 20.10 -19.14 3.84
N LEU A 136 20.26 -17.83 4.05
CA LEU A 136 21.17 -17.31 5.07
C LEU A 136 20.62 -17.56 6.49
N PRO A 137 21.48 -17.57 7.52
CA PRO A 137 21.05 -17.68 8.91
C PRO A 137 20.01 -16.62 9.28
N ARG A 138 19.00 -17.03 10.06
CA ARG A 138 17.95 -16.14 10.59
C ARG A 138 18.48 -15.31 11.76
N ASN A 139 19.28 -14.30 11.43
CA ASN A 139 19.83 -13.34 12.37
C ASN A 139 18.99 -12.06 12.40
N ASP A 140 19.32 -11.13 13.31
CA ASP A 140 18.76 -9.78 13.30
C ASP A 140 18.96 -9.11 11.93
N GLY A 141 17.86 -8.74 11.29
CA GLY A 141 17.86 -8.14 9.94
C GLY A 141 17.64 -9.12 8.78
N HIS A 142 17.65 -10.44 9.02
CA HIS A 142 17.39 -11.44 7.97
C HIS A 142 16.04 -11.26 7.31
N GLU A 143 14.98 -11.14 8.12
CA GLU A 143 13.61 -10.94 7.61
C GLU A 143 13.49 -9.67 6.77
N LEU A 144 14.21 -8.60 7.12
CA LEU A 144 14.21 -7.36 6.35
C LEU A 144 14.96 -7.52 5.02
N ALA A 145 16.15 -8.14 5.04
CA ALA A 145 16.91 -8.41 3.83
C ALA A 145 16.17 -9.37 2.90
N LEU A 146 15.51 -10.39 3.47
CA LEU A 146 14.65 -11.31 2.73
C LEU A 146 13.48 -10.57 2.10
N GLN A 147 12.87 -9.66 2.85
CA GLN A 147 11.78 -8.84 2.35
C GLN A 147 12.22 -7.92 1.20
N TYR A 148 13.38 -7.28 1.33
CA TYR A 148 13.97 -6.45 0.28
C TYR A 148 14.31 -7.26 -0.98
N ALA A 149 14.94 -8.41 -0.84
CA ALA A 149 15.27 -9.27 -1.97
C ALA A 149 14.00 -9.79 -2.69
N ARG A 150 12.94 -10.03 -1.93
CA ARG A 150 11.62 -10.43 -2.41
C ARG A 150 10.89 -9.30 -3.15
N PHE A 151 11.03 -8.05 -2.70
CA PHE A 151 10.54 -6.89 -3.44
C PHE A 151 11.27 -6.67 -4.76
N ILE A 152 12.60 -6.78 -4.74
CA ILE A 152 13.41 -6.75 -5.97
C ILE A 152 12.92 -7.85 -6.92
N LEU A 153 12.71 -9.06 -6.42
CA LEU A 153 12.15 -10.16 -7.22
C LEU A 153 10.77 -9.82 -7.79
N GLY A 154 9.83 -9.34 -6.98
CA GLY A 154 8.48 -8.98 -7.40
C GLY A 154 8.45 -7.93 -8.51
N PHE A 155 9.33 -6.92 -8.44
CA PHE A 155 9.49 -5.92 -9.51
C PHE A 155 9.83 -6.56 -10.87
N TYR A 156 10.71 -7.57 -10.87
CA TYR A 156 11.14 -8.22 -12.11
C TYR A 156 10.17 -9.31 -12.58
N GLU A 157 9.60 -10.11 -11.67
CA GLU A 157 8.70 -11.24 -11.97
C GLU A 157 7.33 -10.83 -12.48
N TYR A 158 6.80 -9.69 -12.04
CA TYR A 158 5.53 -9.20 -12.57
C TYR A 158 5.75 -8.55 -13.94
N GLU A 159 5.77 -9.40 -14.97
CA GLU A 159 5.68 -9.00 -16.37
C GLU A 159 4.47 -8.08 -16.59
N GLY A 160 4.66 -6.97 -17.30
CA GLY A 160 3.54 -6.16 -17.77
C GLY A 160 2.92 -5.22 -16.73
N PHE A 161 3.58 -4.90 -15.61
CA PHE A 161 3.18 -3.77 -14.75
C PHE A 161 2.92 -2.46 -15.55
N GLU A 162 3.54 -2.34 -16.74
CA GLU A 162 3.36 -1.25 -17.72
C GLU A 162 1.96 -1.16 -18.31
N SER A 163 1.30 -2.31 -18.51
CA SER A 163 -0.06 -2.36 -19.05
C SER A 163 -1.12 -2.22 -17.97
N LEU A 164 -0.72 -2.26 -16.70
CA LEU A 164 -1.59 -2.19 -15.55
C LEU A 164 -1.68 -0.75 -15.02
N ASP A 165 -2.88 -0.32 -14.68
CA ASP A 165 -3.07 0.92 -13.93
C ASP A 165 -2.53 0.83 -12.49
N LEU A 166 -2.47 1.96 -11.80
CA LEU A 166 -1.96 2.07 -10.44
C LEU A 166 -2.69 1.14 -9.46
N ASP A 167 -4.01 1.12 -9.53
CA ASP A 167 -4.88 0.33 -8.66
C ASP A 167 -4.64 -1.17 -8.79
N HIS A 168 -4.47 -1.66 -10.01
CA HIS A 168 -4.11 -3.05 -10.25
C HIS A 168 -2.73 -3.38 -9.67
N ARG A 169 -1.73 -2.48 -9.80
CA ARG A 169 -0.41 -2.68 -9.16
C ARG A 169 -0.51 -2.76 -7.63
N MET A 170 -1.31 -1.90 -7.02
CA MET A 170 -1.55 -1.92 -5.56
C MET A 170 -2.21 -3.23 -5.13
N ALA A 171 -3.25 -3.67 -5.84
CA ALA A 171 -3.95 -4.93 -5.57
C ALA A 171 -3.01 -6.14 -5.65
N ASN A 172 -2.22 -6.25 -6.73
CA ASN A 172 -1.27 -7.35 -6.91
C ASN A 172 -0.21 -7.38 -5.81
N ASN A 173 0.29 -6.21 -5.37
CA ASN A 173 1.22 -6.15 -4.24
C ASN A 173 0.60 -6.75 -2.97
N MET A 174 -0.63 -6.33 -2.63
CA MET A 174 -1.33 -6.82 -1.43
C MET A 174 -1.68 -8.31 -1.52
N ILE A 175 -2.14 -8.80 -2.68
CA ILE A 175 -2.41 -10.22 -2.92
C ILE A 175 -1.15 -11.04 -2.68
N TRP A 176 -0.07 -10.63 -3.33
CA TRP A 176 1.21 -11.29 -3.26
C TRP A 176 1.70 -11.39 -1.81
N TRP A 177 1.60 -10.31 -1.04
CA TRP A 177 1.97 -10.30 0.37
C TRP A 177 1.14 -11.28 1.21
N HIS A 178 -0.18 -11.23 1.07
CA HIS A 178 -1.07 -12.13 1.78
C HIS A 178 -0.78 -13.61 1.47
N GLU A 179 -0.60 -13.97 0.20
CA GLU A 179 -0.35 -15.35 -0.22
C GLU A 179 1.03 -15.87 0.23
N ASN A 180 2.02 -14.99 0.36
CA ASN A 180 3.38 -15.38 0.71
C ASN A 180 3.66 -15.40 2.22
N THR A 181 2.94 -14.60 3.02
CA THR A 181 3.14 -14.55 4.48
C THR A 181 1.99 -15.16 5.26
N GLY A 182 0.80 -15.27 4.66
CA GLY A 182 -0.43 -15.62 5.36
C GLY A 182 -0.97 -14.49 6.24
N ASP A 183 -0.31 -13.32 6.27
CA ASP A 183 -0.72 -12.20 7.11
C ASP A 183 -1.99 -11.56 6.57
N LYS A 184 -2.89 -11.13 7.46
CA LYS A 184 -3.99 -10.25 7.08
C LYS A 184 -3.46 -8.86 6.72
N VAL A 185 -3.98 -8.27 5.65
CA VAL A 185 -3.61 -6.94 5.18
C VAL A 185 -4.74 -5.95 5.45
N VAL A 186 -4.43 -4.86 6.15
CA VAL A 186 -5.28 -3.68 6.23
C VAL A 186 -4.80 -2.71 5.17
N TYR A 187 -5.70 -2.26 4.28
CA TYR A 187 -5.41 -1.22 3.30
C TYR A 187 -5.95 0.11 3.82
N TRP A 188 -5.04 1.02 4.19
CA TRP A 188 -5.36 2.40 4.51
C TRP A 188 -5.12 3.28 3.28
N GLY A 189 -6.24 3.64 2.63
CA GLY A 189 -6.23 4.45 1.41
C GLY A 189 -7.57 5.10 1.11
N GLY A 190 -7.62 5.87 0.02
CA GLY A 190 -8.82 6.57 -0.40
C GLY A 190 -9.97 5.62 -0.80
N ILE A 191 -11.22 6.03 -0.55
CA ILE A 191 -12.41 5.22 -0.88
C ILE A 191 -12.50 4.85 -2.36
N ALA A 192 -11.98 5.70 -3.25
CA ALA A 192 -11.91 5.43 -4.69
C ALA A 192 -11.08 4.19 -5.01
N HIS A 193 -10.00 3.94 -4.26
CA HIS A 193 -9.10 2.81 -4.45
C HIS A 193 -9.57 1.56 -3.69
N THR A 194 -10.25 1.72 -2.55
CA THR A 194 -10.68 0.60 -1.71
C THR A 194 -12.08 0.07 -2.03
N ALA A 195 -12.86 0.74 -2.87
CA ALA A 195 -14.20 0.26 -3.22
C ALA A 195 -14.15 -1.09 -3.94
N LYS A 196 -15.16 -1.97 -3.73
CA LYS A 196 -15.27 -3.28 -4.40
C LYS A 196 -15.59 -3.18 -5.90
N ASP A 197 -15.93 -1.99 -6.36
CA ASP A 197 -16.17 -1.63 -7.75
C ASP A 197 -15.59 -0.22 -7.97
N SER A 198 -15.64 0.29 -9.21
CA SER A 198 -15.17 1.64 -9.50
C SER A 198 -16.17 2.70 -9.07
N LEU A 199 -15.74 3.61 -8.19
CA LEU A 199 -16.48 4.84 -7.87
C LEU A 199 -16.17 5.98 -8.84
N LEU A 200 -15.22 5.79 -9.75
CA LEU A 200 -14.81 6.77 -10.76
C LEU A 200 -15.43 6.40 -12.12
N THR A 201 -15.49 7.38 -13.02
CA THR A 201 -16.08 7.20 -14.36
C THR A 201 -15.26 6.27 -15.27
N THR A 202 -13.99 6.04 -14.94
CA THR A 202 -13.08 5.18 -15.68
C THR A 202 -12.17 4.41 -14.72
N GLY A 203 -11.60 3.31 -15.22
CA GLY A 203 -10.66 2.49 -14.47
C GLY A 203 -11.34 1.58 -13.45
N ARG A 204 -10.54 0.70 -12.87
CA ARG A 204 -10.91 -0.21 -11.79
C ARG A 204 -10.19 0.24 -10.52
N SER A 205 -10.83 0.07 -9.38
CA SER A 205 -10.19 0.29 -8.07
C SER A 205 -9.36 -0.95 -7.67
N ALA A 206 -8.35 -0.75 -6.82
CA ALA A 206 -7.59 -1.84 -6.22
C ALA A 206 -8.51 -2.80 -5.46
N GLY A 207 -9.52 -2.26 -4.77
CA GLY A 207 -10.54 -3.02 -4.07
C GLY A 207 -11.39 -3.90 -4.99
N SER A 208 -11.61 -3.53 -6.25
CA SER A 208 -12.31 -4.39 -7.21
C SER A 208 -11.47 -5.60 -7.61
N TYR A 209 -10.16 -5.43 -7.79
CA TYR A 209 -9.24 -6.54 -8.05
C TYR A 209 -9.09 -7.45 -6.84
N LEU A 210 -8.99 -6.86 -5.64
CA LEU A 210 -8.96 -7.62 -4.38
C LEU A 210 -10.25 -8.40 -4.16
N HIS A 211 -11.41 -7.81 -4.48
CA HIS A 211 -12.68 -8.50 -4.38
C HIS A 211 -12.81 -9.64 -5.40
N GLU A 212 -12.35 -9.44 -6.63
CA GLU A 212 -12.30 -10.50 -7.65
C GLU A 212 -11.43 -11.67 -7.20
N HIS A 213 -10.26 -11.40 -6.62
CA HIS A 213 -9.32 -12.42 -6.18
C HIS A 213 -9.75 -13.15 -4.90
N PHE A 214 -10.16 -12.41 -3.87
CA PHE A 214 -10.47 -12.97 -2.54
C PHE A 214 -11.95 -13.25 -2.29
N GLY A 215 -12.86 -12.77 -3.15
CA GLY A 215 -14.30 -12.86 -2.93
C GLY A 215 -14.71 -12.27 -1.58
N SER A 216 -15.31 -13.10 -0.72
CA SER A 216 -15.70 -12.75 0.66
C SER A 216 -14.50 -12.52 1.60
N GLY A 217 -13.30 -12.94 1.22
CA GLY A 217 -12.07 -12.68 1.98
C GLY A 217 -11.65 -11.21 1.94
N TYR A 218 -12.19 -10.41 1.01
CA TYR A 218 -11.99 -8.98 0.94
C TYR A 218 -13.22 -8.20 1.45
N THR A 219 -12.99 -7.31 2.41
CA THR A 219 -14.00 -6.36 2.91
C THR A 219 -13.48 -4.95 2.75
N SER A 220 -14.28 -4.12 2.08
CA SER A 220 -14.07 -2.68 2.00
C SER A 220 -14.88 -1.99 3.09
N LEU A 221 -14.23 -1.10 3.83
CA LEU A 221 -14.86 -0.23 4.82
C LEU A 221 -14.70 1.20 4.32
N GLY A 222 -15.80 1.78 3.82
CA GLY A 222 -15.84 3.17 3.38
C GLY A 222 -16.05 4.11 4.55
N LEU A 223 -15.32 5.23 4.56
CA LEU A 223 -15.58 6.36 5.44
C LEU A 223 -16.22 7.48 4.62
N THR A 224 -17.32 8.01 5.13
CA THR A 224 -17.95 9.23 4.63
C THR A 224 -18.46 10.06 5.80
N PHE A 225 -18.79 11.33 5.55
CA PHE A 225 -19.21 12.30 6.56
C PHE A 225 -20.21 13.27 5.94
N HIS A 226 -20.91 14.09 6.74
CA HIS A 226 -21.87 15.08 6.23
C HIS A 226 -21.19 16.37 5.76
N HIS A 227 -20.43 17.03 6.63
CA HIS A 227 -19.73 18.28 6.33
C HIS A 227 -18.65 18.48 7.38
N GLY A 228 -17.74 19.42 7.14
CA GLY A 228 -16.72 19.75 8.13
C GLY A 228 -15.46 20.30 7.50
N LEU A 229 -14.42 20.40 8.34
CA LEU A 229 -13.12 20.90 7.95
C LEU A 229 -12.15 19.72 7.77
N GLY A 230 -11.58 19.60 6.56
CA GLY A 230 -10.37 18.81 6.31
C GLY A 230 -9.21 19.75 6.00
N ALA A 231 -8.44 19.46 4.94
CA ALA A 231 -7.51 20.44 4.37
C ALA A 231 -8.24 21.70 3.87
N ASP A 232 -9.43 21.50 3.32
CA ASP A 232 -10.37 22.53 2.91
C ASP A 232 -11.71 22.36 3.65
N TYR A 233 -12.52 23.42 3.71
CA TYR A 233 -13.90 23.31 4.19
C TYR A 233 -14.77 22.56 3.17
N ILE A 234 -15.47 21.54 3.63
CA ILE A 234 -16.32 20.67 2.83
C ILE A 234 -17.77 20.95 3.23
N PRO A 235 -18.60 21.49 2.31
CA PRO A 235 -19.96 21.89 2.62
C PRO A 235 -20.87 20.69 2.84
N GLU A 236 -22.08 20.98 3.32
CA GLU A 236 -23.18 20.02 3.38
C GLU A 236 -23.45 19.40 1.99
N PRO A 237 -23.81 18.10 1.95
CA PRO A 237 -24.12 17.43 0.71
C PRO A 237 -25.49 17.89 0.20
N SER A 238 -25.67 17.95 -1.12
CA SER A 238 -27.01 18.10 -1.69
C SER A 238 -27.82 16.80 -1.47
N ALA A 239 -29.15 16.92 -1.47
CA ALA A 239 -30.08 15.82 -1.18
C ALA A 239 -29.97 14.59 -2.12
N GLU A 240 -29.23 14.71 -3.22
CA GLU A 240 -28.97 13.61 -4.16
C GLU A 240 -27.83 12.68 -3.74
N PHE A 241 -27.01 13.06 -2.75
CA PHE A 241 -25.91 12.26 -2.24
C PHE A 241 -26.32 11.42 -1.03
N ALA A 242 -25.78 10.21 -0.92
CA ALA A 242 -26.00 9.29 0.20
C ALA A 242 -25.72 9.94 1.56
N GLU A 243 -24.70 10.81 1.61
CA GLU A 243 -24.31 11.55 2.80
C GLU A 243 -25.43 12.42 3.38
N ALA A 244 -26.32 12.97 2.54
CA ALA A 244 -27.45 13.77 3.01
C ALA A 244 -28.44 12.89 3.79
N PHE A 245 -28.80 11.74 3.24
CA PHE A 245 -29.68 10.77 3.90
C PHE A 245 -29.04 10.17 5.16
N LEU A 246 -27.76 9.80 5.10
CA LEU A 246 -27.02 9.29 6.25
C LEU A 246 -26.90 10.34 7.38
N GLY A 247 -26.82 11.63 7.01
CA GLY A 247 -26.78 12.74 7.96
C GLY A 247 -28.08 13.02 8.70
N GLU A 248 -29.22 12.45 8.28
CA GLU A 248 -30.50 12.59 9.02
C GLU A 248 -30.53 11.78 10.32
N VAL A 249 -29.61 10.84 10.49
CA VAL A 249 -29.49 10.03 11.70
C VAL A 249 -28.90 10.89 12.83
N ASP A 250 -29.63 10.99 13.94
CA ASP A 250 -29.20 11.74 15.15
C ASP A 250 -28.12 10.98 15.95
N LEU A 251 -26.98 10.73 15.29
CA LEU A 251 -25.78 10.10 15.85
C LEU A 251 -24.55 10.81 15.29
N ASN A 252 -23.64 11.21 16.17
CA ASN A 252 -22.40 11.91 15.77
C ASN A 252 -21.48 11.06 14.87
N ALA A 253 -21.46 9.74 15.09
CA ALA A 253 -20.74 8.77 14.27
C ALA A 253 -21.35 7.38 14.50
N TYR A 254 -21.43 6.57 13.44
CA TYR A 254 -21.94 5.21 13.52
C TYR A 254 -21.35 4.32 12.43
N LEU A 255 -21.39 3.01 12.65
CA LEU A 255 -21.02 2.01 11.65
C LEU A 255 -22.28 1.40 11.05
N LEU A 256 -22.38 1.43 9.73
CA LEU A 256 -23.47 0.80 8.99
C LEU A 256 -22.96 -0.46 8.28
N ASN A 257 -23.40 -1.63 8.75
CA ASN A 257 -23.09 -2.89 8.08
C ASN A 257 -24.07 -3.15 6.93
N LEU A 258 -23.64 -2.80 5.70
CA LEU A 258 -24.44 -2.98 4.48
C LEU A 258 -24.72 -4.44 4.12
N ASN A 259 -23.99 -5.40 4.72
CA ASN A 259 -24.18 -6.84 4.49
C ASN A 259 -25.11 -7.50 5.53
N ALA A 260 -25.63 -6.74 6.50
CA ALA A 260 -26.55 -7.27 7.49
C ALA A 260 -27.89 -7.69 6.86
N THR A 261 -28.56 -8.67 7.46
CA THR A 261 -29.92 -9.01 7.07
C THR A 261 -30.84 -7.82 7.33
N GLN A 262 -31.52 -7.38 6.28
CA GLN A 262 -32.33 -6.17 6.30
C GLN A 262 -33.68 -6.38 5.60
N PRO A 263 -34.72 -5.63 6.00
CA PRO A 263 -36.03 -5.65 5.33
C PRO A 263 -35.90 -5.42 3.83
N ASP A 264 -36.80 -5.99 3.04
CA ASP A 264 -36.70 -5.93 1.57
C ASP A 264 -36.69 -4.50 1.02
N ALA A 265 -37.42 -3.57 1.65
CA ALA A 265 -37.40 -2.16 1.28
C ALA A 265 -36.01 -1.51 1.46
N VAL A 266 -35.30 -1.84 2.55
CA VAL A 266 -33.93 -1.34 2.81
C VAL A 266 -32.96 -1.98 1.82
N ARG A 267 -33.09 -3.28 1.56
CA ARG A 267 -32.26 -3.98 0.57
C ARG A 267 -32.44 -3.39 -0.83
N ALA A 268 -33.68 -3.08 -1.22
CA ALA A 268 -33.98 -2.44 -2.50
C ALA A 268 -33.35 -1.05 -2.59
N CYS A 269 -33.40 -0.27 -1.50
CA CYS A 269 -32.76 1.05 -1.43
C CYS A 269 -31.23 0.96 -1.56
N LEU A 270 -30.57 0.06 -0.82
CA LEU A 270 -29.11 -0.10 -0.89
C LEU A 270 -28.60 -0.63 -2.24
N ASN A 271 -29.43 -1.37 -2.96
CA ASN A 271 -29.10 -1.87 -4.30
C ASN A 271 -29.42 -0.86 -5.42
N ALA A 272 -30.09 0.26 -5.10
CA ALA A 272 -30.40 1.28 -6.08
C ALA A 272 -29.16 2.17 -6.35
N PRO A 273 -28.90 2.58 -7.61
CA PRO A 273 -27.84 3.53 -7.91
C PRO A 273 -28.00 4.81 -7.07
N THR A 274 -26.98 5.13 -6.29
CA THR A 274 -26.96 6.29 -5.39
C THR A 274 -25.66 7.05 -5.61
N LYS A 275 -25.73 8.39 -5.61
CA LYS A 275 -24.51 9.21 -5.66
C LYS A 275 -23.85 9.19 -4.29
N ILE A 276 -22.54 8.99 -4.26
CA ILE A 276 -21.72 9.14 -3.06
C ILE A 276 -20.63 10.17 -3.35
N ARG A 277 -20.19 10.90 -2.33
CA ARG A 277 -19.09 11.86 -2.51
C ARG A 277 -17.76 11.12 -2.48
N VAL A 278 -16.96 11.33 -3.51
CA VAL A 278 -15.56 10.89 -3.57
C VAL A 278 -14.70 12.15 -3.47
N ILE A 279 -14.31 12.49 -2.25
CA ILE A 279 -13.55 13.71 -1.97
C ILE A 279 -12.07 13.38 -2.00
N GLY A 280 -11.35 14.00 -2.93
CA GLY A 280 -9.90 13.88 -3.04
C GLY A 280 -9.16 14.66 -1.94
N PRO A 281 -7.82 14.61 -1.94
CA PRO A 281 -6.98 15.25 -0.93
C PRO A 281 -7.08 16.78 -0.90
N TYR A 282 -7.58 17.38 -1.98
CA TYR A 282 -7.83 18.82 -2.10
C TYR A 282 -9.24 19.00 -2.65
N TYR A 283 -10.03 19.90 -2.04
CA TYR A 283 -11.41 20.13 -2.43
C TYR A 283 -11.56 21.49 -3.13
N ASP A 284 -11.85 21.45 -4.43
CA ASP A 284 -12.06 22.65 -5.25
C ASP A 284 -13.55 22.90 -5.48
N LEU A 285 -14.11 23.89 -4.78
CA LEU A 285 -15.52 24.28 -4.86
C LEU A 285 -15.96 24.68 -6.28
N GLU A 286 -15.05 25.19 -7.12
CA GLU A 286 -15.38 25.63 -8.49
C GLU A 286 -15.55 24.46 -9.45
N LYS A 287 -14.95 23.30 -9.16
CA LYS A 287 -15.09 22.09 -9.99
C LYS A 287 -16.38 21.32 -9.74
N VAL A 288 -16.98 21.45 -8.55
CA VAL A 288 -18.22 20.75 -8.17
C VAL A 288 -19.47 21.39 -8.80
N ARG A 289 -19.36 22.64 -9.27
CA ARG A 289 -20.47 23.40 -9.90
C ARG A 289 -20.57 23.24 -11.42
N ARG A 290 -19.66 22.50 -12.06
CA ARG A 290 -19.65 22.25 -13.51
C ARG A 290 -20.12 20.84 -13.82
#